data_AF-A0A817EDJ5-F1
#
_entry.id   AF-A0A817EDJ5-F1
#
_cell.length_a   1.000
_cell.length_b   1.000
_cell.length_c   1.000
_cell.angle_alpha   90.00
_cell.angle_beta   90.00
_cell.angle_gamma   90.00
#
_symmetry.space_group_name_H-M   'P 1'
#
loop_
_entity.id
_entity.type
_entity.pdbx_description
1 polymer ?
#
loop_
_entity_poly.entity_id
_entity_poly.type
_entity_poly.pdbx_seq_one_letter_code
_entity_poly.pdbx_strand_id
1 'polypeptide(L)'
;MPTTWLGLWYQRGMSSLLEITIDHIQTKGRCIDVLPIQQYYLFTDRINRCTRCLLFIERDTNLLQYRESECNDADDLSSINLCPNMIAPDAPLYTLHRNDSKPQSCPIQPPFLLLKLIKDGSICHRSSSSSYIGECINDYQFRLHLSSCSPYHQTLDLQLLCVATWIEGFHTYFVTRILSKQHHHNDNQYACFYYITKEKDISSSFSLSMATDGSCRDLNSRHMATVMTLSSINRYMVNESNISCIYPEEFQPYEWYSLNRTIQMFIRNNDIELNHIEQNEYNKRFHCLQSINSS
;
A
#
# COMPACT_ATOMS: atom_id res chain seq x y z
N MET A 1 24.98 -5.96 -11.42
CA MET A 1 23.51 -5.81 -11.28
C MET A 1 23.09 -4.41 -11.73
N PRO A 2 21.79 -4.15 -11.99
CA PRO A 2 21.32 -2.80 -12.29
C PRO A 2 21.69 -1.80 -11.19
N THR A 3 22.19 -0.63 -11.58
CA THR A 3 22.57 0.43 -10.63
C THR A 3 21.37 1.03 -9.90
N THR A 4 20.17 0.90 -10.48
CA THR A 4 18.93 1.29 -9.83
C THR A 4 18.69 0.49 -8.55
N TRP A 5 19.21 -0.72 -8.41
CA TRP A 5 18.95 -1.58 -7.24
C TRP A 5 19.84 -1.26 -6.03
N LEU A 6 20.84 -0.40 -6.20
CA LEU A 6 21.78 -0.06 -5.14
C LEU A 6 21.07 0.59 -3.94
N GLY A 7 21.52 0.25 -2.73
CA GLY A 7 21.04 0.84 -1.48
C GLY A 7 20.52 -0.19 -0.48
N LEU A 8 19.74 0.31 0.48
CA LEU A 8 19.18 -0.47 1.58
C LEU A 8 17.73 -0.85 1.29
N TRP A 9 17.40 -2.11 1.54
CA TRP A 9 16.09 -2.68 1.27
C TRP A 9 15.50 -3.35 2.52
N TYR A 10 14.23 -3.12 2.76
CA TYR A 10 13.46 -3.82 3.77
C TYR A 10 12.87 -5.10 3.16
N GLN A 11 13.05 -6.22 3.84
CA GLN A 11 12.38 -7.48 3.56
C GLN A 11 11.71 -7.97 4.84
N ARG A 12 10.46 -8.39 4.75
CA ARG A 12 9.76 -8.97 5.90
C ARG A 12 10.47 -10.23 6.40
N GLY A 13 10.53 -10.38 7.72
CA GLY A 13 11.16 -11.52 8.39
C GLY A 13 12.68 -11.39 8.54
N MET A 14 13.28 -10.33 8.00
CA MET A 14 14.68 -10.00 8.26
C MET A 14 14.79 -8.99 9.42
N SER A 15 15.72 -9.24 10.33
CA SER A 15 15.97 -8.39 11.51
C SER A 15 16.65 -7.05 11.17
N SER A 16 17.23 -6.94 9.97
CA SER A 16 17.95 -5.76 9.51
C SER A 16 17.67 -5.50 8.02
N LEU A 17 17.95 -4.28 7.59
CA LEU A 17 17.88 -3.91 6.18
C LEU A 17 18.93 -4.70 5.38
N LEU A 18 18.52 -5.16 4.21
CA LEU A 18 19.37 -5.84 3.24
C LEU A 18 20.11 -4.81 2.40
N GLU A 19 21.44 -4.82 2.44
CA GLU A 19 22.25 -4.00 1.53
C GLU A 19 22.44 -4.68 0.16
N ILE A 20 22.18 -3.92 -0.90
CA ILE A 20 22.48 -4.29 -2.29
C ILE A 20 23.54 -3.32 -2.83
N THR A 21 24.63 -3.91 -3.33
CA THR A 21 25.75 -3.21 -3.96
C THR A 21 25.87 -3.64 -5.43
N ILE A 22 26.93 -3.22 -6.14
CA ILE A 22 27.09 -3.41 -7.59
C ILE A 22 27.07 -4.89 -7.98
N ASP A 23 27.72 -5.74 -7.17
CA ASP A 23 27.90 -7.17 -7.40
C ASP A 23 27.66 -8.01 -6.14
N HIS A 24 27.09 -7.46 -5.07
CA HIS A 24 26.85 -8.21 -3.84
C HIS A 24 25.51 -7.88 -3.18
N ILE A 25 24.82 -8.89 -2.68
CA ILE A 25 23.63 -8.79 -1.84
C ILE A 25 23.95 -9.43 -0.49
N GLN A 26 23.77 -8.69 0.60
CA GLN A 26 24.27 -9.06 1.93
C GLN A 26 23.96 -10.49 2.40
N THR A 27 22.78 -11.03 2.08
CA THR A 27 22.37 -12.40 2.48
C THR A 27 22.53 -13.46 1.39
N LYS A 28 22.93 -13.06 0.19
CA LYS A 28 23.05 -13.95 -0.99
C LYS A 28 24.50 -14.11 -1.45
N GLY A 29 25.39 -13.22 -1.03
CA GLY A 29 26.79 -13.21 -1.44
C GLY A 29 26.99 -12.42 -2.73
N ARG A 30 28.01 -12.83 -3.50
CA ARG A 30 28.46 -12.11 -4.70
C ARG A 30 27.75 -12.64 -5.95
N CYS A 31 27.28 -11.74 -6.80
CA CYS A 31 26.80 -12.04 -8.14
C CYS A 31 28.00 -12.44 -9.02
N ILE A 32 27.99 -13.66 -9.55
CA ILE A 32 29.09 -14.20 -10.35
C ILE A 32 28.76 -14.25 -11.85
N ASP A 33 27.47 -14.32 -12.21
CA ASP A 33 27.03 -14.37 -13.60
C ASP A 33 25.57 -13.91 -13.76
N VAL A 34 25.18 -13.53 -14.97
CA VAL A 34 23.86 -12.94 -15.28
C VAL A 34 23.33 -13.40 -16.65
N LEU A 35 22.02 -13.63 -16.73
CA LEU A 35 21.25 -13.72 -17.98
C LEU A 35 20.25 -12.57 -18.02
N PRO A 36 20.67 -11.36 -18.44
CA PRO A 36 19.90 -10.13 -18.23
C PRO A 36 18.55 -10.13 -18.93
N ILE A 37 18.48 -10.70 -20.14
CA ILE A 37 17.24 -10.77 -20.94
C ILE A 37 16.15 -11.55 -20.21
N GLN A 38 16.55 -12.58 -19.46
CA GLN A 38 15.65 -13.46 -18.72
C GLN A 38 15.60 -13.10 -17.23
N GLN A 39 16.31 -12.04 -16.80
CA GLN A 39 16.37 -11.54 -15.44
C GLN A 39 16.87 -12.57 -14.40
N TYR A 40 17.65 -13.57 -14.83
CA TYR A 40 18.32 -14.51 -13.93
C TYR A 40 19.71 -14.03 -13.54
N TYR A 41 20.07 -14.27 -12.29
CA TYR A 41 21.33 -13.88 -11.68
C TYR A 41 21.85 -15.04 -10.82
N LEU A 42 23.14 -15.36 -10.95
CA LEU A 42 23.79 -16.39 -10.16
C LEU A 42 24.56 -15.74 -9.02
N PHE A 43 24.26 -16.14 -7.78
CA PHE A 43 24.92 -15.64 -6.58
C PHE A 43 25.63 -16.76 -5.85
N THR A 44 26.82 -16.45 -5.35
CA THR A 44 27.63 -17.33 -4.52
C THR A 44 28.00 -16.64 -3.22
N ASP A 45 27.59 -17.25 -2.11
CA ASP A 45 28.07 -16.96 -0.78
C ASP A 45 29.17 -17.95 -0.41
N ARG A 46 30.42 -17.47 -0.43
CA ARG A 46 31.59 -18.31 -0.14
C ARG A 46 31.69 -18.70 1.33
N ILE A 47 31.12 -17.91 2.24
CA ILE A 47 31.18 -18.18 3.69
C ILE A 47 30.29 -19.40 3.99
N ASN A 48 29.08 -19.40 3.43
CA ASN A 48 28.11 -20.47 3.61
C ASN A 48 28.21 -21.58 2.53
N ARG A 49 29.22 -21.53 1.66
CA ARG A 49 29.41 -22.43 0.49
C ARG A 49 28.15 -22.60 -0.38
N CYS A 50 27.37 -21.53 -0.51
CA CYS A 50 26.05 -21.58 -1.09
C CYS A 50 26.00 -20.85 -2.44
N THR A 51 25.69 -21.57 -3.51
CA THR A 51 25.36 -20.99 -4.82
C THR A 51 23.88 -21.17 -5.12
N ARG A 52 23.25 -20.10 -5.62
CA ARG A 52 21.80 -20.07 -5.92
C ARG A 52 21.48 -19.15 -7.08
N CYS A 53 20.43 -19.50 -7.80
CA CYS A 53 19.87 -18.71 -8.88
C CYS A 53 18.76 -17.82 -8.34
N LEU A 54 18.78 -16.54 -8.70
CA LEU A 54 17.72 -15.59 -8.40
C LEU A 54 17.09 -15.09 -9.70
N LEU A 55 15.76 -15.15 -9.78
CA LEU A 55 14.97 -14.50 -10.82
C LEU A 55 14.39 -13.23 -10.23
N PHE A 56 14.86 -12.07 -10.70
CA PHE A 56 14.37 -10.77 -10.24
C PHE A 56 13.26 -10.25 -11.15
N ILE A 57 12.28 -9.58 -10.54
CA ILE A 57 11.19 -8.89 -11.22
C ILE A 57 11.16 -7.46 -10.67
N GLU A 58 11.61 -6.51 -11.47
CA GLU A 58 11.55 -5.09 -11.13
C GLU A 58 10.14 -4.56 -11.37
N ARG A 59 9.39 -4.31 -10.29
CA ARG A 59 8.00 -3.85 -10.34
C ARG A 59 7.90 -2.33 -10.40
N ASP A 60 8.73 -1.68 -9.61
CA ASP A 60 8.84 -0.22 -9.48
C ASP A 60 10.27 0.09 -9.01
N THR A 61 10.72 1.33 -9.21
CA THR A 61 11.97 1.85 -8.64
C THR A 61 12.12 1.62 -7.12
N ASN A 62 11.01 1.54 -6.38
CA ASN A 62 10.95 1.32 -4.95
C ASN A 62 10.60 -0.13 -4.55
N LEU A 63 10.38 -1.03 -5.53
CA LEU A 63 9.89 -2.38 -5.28
C LEU A 63 10.54 -3.41 -6.20
N LEU A 64 11.30 -4.31 -5.61
CA LEU A 64 11.83 -5.49 -6.28
C LEU A 64 11.16 -6.74 -5.75
N GLN A 65 10.87 -7.68 -6.64
CA GLN A 65 10.48 -9.01 -6.24
C GLN A 65 11.48 -10.02 -6.78
N TYR A 66 11.65 -11.13 -6.09
CA TYR A 66 12.51 -12.20 -6.59
C TYR A 66 12.05 -13.59 -6.14
N ARG A 67 12.38 -14.59 -6.94
CA ARG A 67 12.36 -16.00 -6.53
C ARG A 67 13.79 -16.51 -6.49
N GLU A 68 14.06 -17.47 -5.63
CA GLU A 68 15.38 -18.11 -5.56
C GLU A 68 15.28 -19.63 -5.66
N SER A 69 16.34 -20.27 -6.15
CA SER A 69 16.51 -21.71 -6.04
C SER A 69 16.92 -22.09 -4.62
N GLU A 70 16.87 -23.38 -4.33
CA GLU A 70 17.56 -23.93 -3.16
C GLU A 70 19.06 -23.62 -3.20
N CYS A 71 19.67 -23.68 -2.03
CA CYS A 71 21.11 -23.55 -1.87
C CYS A 71 21.81 -24.81 -2.36
N ASN A 72 22.73 -24.68 -3.31
CA ASN A 72 23.57 -25.79 -3.78
C ASN A 72 25.02 -25.52 -3.46
N ASP A 73 25.82 -26.58 -3.37
CA ASP A 73 27.25 -26.45 -3.11
C ASP A 73 27.93 -25.64 -4.23
N ALA A 74 28.85 -24.76 -3.82
CA ALA A 74 29.49 -23.80 -4.73
C ALA A 74 30.24 -24.43 -5.92
N ASP A 75 30.61 -25.70 -5.81
CA ASP A 75 31.36 -26.45 -6.82
C ASP A 75 30.44 -27.08 -7.89
N ASP A 76 29.14 -27.22 -7.63
CA ASP A 76 28.17 -27.86 -8.53
C ASP A 76 27.53 -26.90 -9.55
N LEU A 77 27.59 -25.58 -9.30
CA LEU A 77 26.92 -24.56 -10.10
C LEU A 77 27.88 -23.55 -10.70
N SER A 78 28.41 -23.88 -11.88
CA SER A 78 29.29 -22.99 -12.65
C SER A 78 28.61 -22.32 -13.85
N SER A 79 27.35 -22.65 -14.16
CA SER A 79 26.69 -22.19 -15.40
C SER A 79 25.33 -21.53 -15.12
N ILE A 80 25.22 -20.23 -15.42
CA ILE A 80 23.98 -19.43 -15.34
C ILE A 80 22.85 -20.00 -16.21
N ASN A 81 23.17 -20.74 -17.28
CA ASN A 81 22.18 -21.32 -18.20
C ASN A 81 21.29 -22.39 -17.54
N LEU A 82 21.67 -22.89 -16.36
CA LEU A 82 20.86 -23.84 -15.59
C LEU A 82 19.77 -23.16 -14.76
N CYS A 83 19.91 -21.86 -14.47
CA CYS A 83 19.01 -21.15 -13.57
C CYS A 83 17.51 -21.23 -13.90
N PRO A 84 17.07 -21.20 -15.18
CA PRO A 84 15.65 -21.33 -15.50
C PRO A 84 15.01 -22.63 -15.01
N ASN A 85 15.78 -23.71 -14.90
CA ASN A 85 15.29 -25.03 -14.48
C ASN A 85 15.48 -25.30 -12.97
N MET A 86 16.20 -24.41 -12.28
CA MET A 86 16.58 -24.60 -10.87
C MET A 86 15.63 -23.95 -9.89
N ILE A 87 14.92 -22.90 -10.31
CA ILE A 87 13.92 -22.25 -9.49
C ILE A 87 12.63 -23.06 -9.62
N ALA A 88 12.17 -23.62 -8.50
CA ALA A 88 10.94 -24.40 -8.49
C ALA A 88 9.74 -23.53 -8.97
N PRO A 89 8.76 -24.08 -9.71
CA PRO A 89 7.60 -23.32 -10.18
C PRO A 89 6.79 -22.66 -9.05
N ASP A 90 6.75 -23.32 -7.90
CA ASP A 90 6.10 -22.91 -6.65
C ASP A 90 7.03 -22.17 -5.68
N ALA A 91 8.26 -21.86 -6.09
CA ALA A 91 9.21 -21.12 -5.26
C ALA A 91 8.60 -19.79 -4.78
N PRO A 92 8.76 -19.46 -3.48
CA PRO A 92 8.16 -18.28 -2.88
C PRO A 92 8.67 -16.98 -3.52
N LEU A 93 7.77 -16.01 -3.70
CA LEU A 93 8.07 -14.69 -4.29
C LEU A 93 8.44 -13.64 -3.23
N TYR A 94 9.71 -13.46 -2.92
CA TYR A 94 10.13 -12.46 -1.94
C TYR A 94 9.93 -11.03 -2.46
N THR A 95 9.60 -10.10 -1.57
CA THR A 95 9.38 -8.69 -1.88
C THR A 95 10.36 -7.84 -1.08
N LEU A 96 11.08 -6.98 -1.77
CA LEU A 96 12.01 -6.00 -1.23
C LEU A 96 11.45 -4.60 -1.44
N HIS A 97 11.37 -3.84 -0.34
CA HIS A 97 10.94 -2.44 -0.34
C HIS A 97 12.14 -1.53 -0.15
N ARG A 98 12.32 -0.54 -1.01
CA ARG A 98 13.43 0.40 -0.88
C ARG A 98 13.30 1.18 0.44
N ASN A 99 14.34 1.22 1.25
CA ASN A 99 14.30 1.89 2.55
C ASN A 99 14.07 3.42 2.42
N ASP A 100 14.74 4.04 1.45
CA ASP A 100 14.64 5.45 1.09
C ASP A 100 13.61 5.70 -0.03
N SER A 101 12.53 4.91 -0.05
CA SER A 101 11.45 5.04 -1.04
C SER A 101 10.93 6.47 -1.15
N LYS A 102 10.92 7.02 -2.37
CA LYS A 102 10.28 8.30 -2.66
C LYS A 102 8.77 8.12 -2.74
N PRO A 103 7.96 9.00 -2.11
CA PRO A 103 6.51 8.97 -2.26
C PRO A 103 6.08 9.08 -3.73
N GLN A 104 4.99 8.41 -4.09
CA GLN A 104 4.34 8.52 -5.40
C GLN A 104 2.83 8.69 -5.24
N SER A 105 2.17 9.37 -6.19
CA SER A 105 0.72 9.54 -6.19
C SER A 105 0.01 8.20 -6.07
N CYS A 106 -1.01 8.13 -5.22
CA CYS A 106 -1.78 6.91 -5.03
C CYS A 106 -2.67 6.64 -6.27
N PRO A 107 -2.82 5.37 -6.71
CA PRO A 107 -3.66 5.04 -7.86
C PRO A 107 -5.17 5.08 -7.55
N ILE A 108 -5.52 5.24 -6.29
CA ILE A 108 -6.89 5.46 -5.82
C ILE A 108 -7.09 6.93 -5.46
N GLN A 109 -8.30 7.44 -5.69
CA GLN A 109 -8.68 8.82 -5.39
C GLN A 109 -9.74 8.83 -4.28
N PRO A 110 -9.33 8.76 -3.00
CA PRO A 110 -10.25 8.94 -1.88
C PRO A 110 -10.96 10.31 -1.96
N PRO A 111 -12.12 10.47 -1.31
CA PRO A 111 -12.58 9.66 -0.18
C PRO A 111 -13.61 8.57 -0.55
N PHE A 112 -13.55 7.44 0.17
CA PHE A 112 -14.46 6.30 0.01
C PHE A 112 -15.10 5.86 1.32
N LEU A 113 -16.36 5.42 1.23
CA LEU A 113 -17.03 4.70 2.31
C LEU A 113 -16.93 3.20 2.09
N LEU A 114 -16.75 2.46 3.18
CA LEU A 114 -16.75 1.02 3.15
C LEU A 114 -18.18 0.49 3.28
N LEU A 115 -18.63 -0.25 2.25
CA LEU A 115 -19.92 -0.91 2.21
C LEU A 115 -19.88 -2.32 2.81
N LYS A 116 -18.79 -3.06 2.55
CA LYS A 116 -18.61 -4.45 2.99
C LYS A 116 -17.14 -4.71 3.29
N LEU A 117 -16.89 -5.47 4.35
CA LEU A 117 -15.56 -5.93 4.74
C LEU A 117 -15.57 -7.46 4.82
N ILE A 118 -14.60 -8.09 4.18
CA ILE A 118 -14.31 -9.52 4.33
C ILE A 118 -12.91 -9.63 4.92
N LYS A 119 -12.81 -10.32 6.05
CA LYS A 119 -11.54 -10.56 6.74
C LYS A 119 -11.48 -12.01 7.19
N ASP A 120 -10.36 -12.67 6.89
CA ASP A 120 -10.12 -14.09 7.23
C ASP A 120 -11.24 -15.02 6.72
N GLY A 121 -11.81 -14.73 5.54
CA GLY A 121 -12.95 -15.44 4.96
C GLY A 121 -14.32 -15.10 5.56
N SER A 122 -14.39 -14.36 6.67
CA SER A 122 -15.64 -13.95 7.32
C SER A 122 -16.16 -12.61 6.81
N ILE A 123 -17.48 -12.47 6.67
CA ILE A 123 -18.13 -11.21 6.28
C ILE A 123 -18.48 -10.42 7.53
N CYS A 124 -17.97 -9.19 7.64
CA CYS A 124 -18.40 -8.27 8.67
C CYS A 124 -19.65 -7.53 8.21
N HIS A 125 -20.81 -7.90 8.76
CA HIS A 125 -22.08 -7.23 8.50
C HIS A 125 -22.19 -5.97 9.36
N ARG A 126 -22.30 -4.81 8.72
CA ARG A 126 -22.44 -3.48 9.34
C ARG A 126 -23.39 -3.50 10.54
N SER A 127 -22.89 -3.13 11.71
CA SER A 127 -23.71 -2.51 12.74
C SER A 127 -22.84 -1.49 13.49
N SER A 128 -23.16 -0.20 13.32
CA SER A 128 -22.74 0.94 14.16
C SER A 128 -21.34 1.58 14.06
N SER A 129 -20.52 1.33 13.04
CA SER A 129 -19.23 2.07 12.94
C SER A 129 -18.81 2.41 11.50
N SER A 130 -18.43 3.67 11.29
CA SER A 130 -18.11 4.26 9.98
C SER A 130 -16.70 3.89 9.52
N SER A 131 -16.54 2.75 8.85
CA SER A 131 -15.29 2.44 8.16
C SER A 131 -15.17 3.28 6.87
N TYR A 132 -14.01 3.91 6.64
CA TYR A 132 -13.78 4.79 5.50
C TYR A 132 -12.31 4.81 5.04
N ILE A 133 -12.09 5.25 3.80
CA ILE A 133 -10.79 5.66 3.29
C ILE A 133 -10.84 7.17 3.07
N GLY A 134 -10.09 7.91 3.88
CA GLY A 134 -10.08 9.36 3.89
C GLY A 134 -8.99 9.93 2.98
N GLU A 135 -9.28 11.07 2.38
CA GLU A 135 -8.32 11.85 1.60
C GLU A 135 -7.37 12.62 2.54
N CYS A 136 -6.09 12.71 2.16
CA CYS A 136 -5.12 13.59 2.82
C CYS A 136 -4.85 14.84 1.98
N ILE A 137 -4.10 15.81 2.53
CA ILE A 137 -3.70 17.02 1.78
C ILE A 137 -2.91 16.63 0.53
N ASN A 138 -2.01 15.65 0.67
CA ASN A 138 -1.21 15.13 -0.43
C ASN A 138 -1.89 13.94 -1.11
N ASP A 139 -1.75 13.86 -2.43
CA ASP A 139 -2.28 12.78 -3.30
C ASP A 139 -1.51 11.46 -3.17
N TYR A 140 -0.35 11.48 -2.54
CA TYR A 140 0.47 10.30 -2.22
C TYR A 140 0.20 9.74 -0.81
N GLN A 141 -0.80 10.27 -0.10
CA GLN A 141 -1.20 9.80 1.24
C GLN A 141 -2.71 9.59 1.33
N PHE A 142 -3.12 8.63 2.15
CA PHE A 142 -4.51 8.46 2.55
C PHE A 142 -4.61 7.83 3.94
N ARG A 143 -5.79 7.97 4.56
CA ARG A 143 -6.09 7.35 5.86
C ARG A 143 -7.05 6.18 5.66
N LEU A 144 -6.72 5.02 6.20
CA LEU A 144 -7.61 3.87 6.27
C LEU A 144 -8.13 3.73 7.70
N HIS A 145 -9.43 3.90 7.89
CA HIS A 145 -10.10 3.68 9.16
C HIS A 145 -11.07 2.50 9.01
N LEU A 146 -10.73 1.37 9.64
CA LEU A 146 -11.57 0.18 9.70
C LEU A 146 -12.02 -0.03 11.14
N SER A 147 -13.31 0.13 11.37
CA SER A 147 -13.92 -0.17 12.64
C SER A 147 -13.94 -1.67 12.93
N SER A 148 -13.95 -2.01 14.22
CA SER A 148 -13.89 -3.39 14.67
C SER A 148 -15.12 -4.19 14.26
N CYS A 149 -14.93 -5.35 13.62
CA CYS A 149 -16.03 -6.27 13.30
C CYS A 149 -16.66 -6.96 14.52
N SER A 150 -16.01 -6.89 15.68
CA SER A 150 -16.43 -7.49 16.95
C SER A 150 -16.04 -6.56 18.08
N PRO A 151 -16.81 -6.45 19.17
CA PRO A 151 -16.47 -5.61 20.32
C PRO A 151 -15.12 -5.94 20.97
N TYR A 152 -14.58 -7.13 20.73
CA TYR A 152 -13.28 -7.56 21.25
C TYR A 152 -12.10 -7.22 20.32
N HIS A 153 -12.36 -6.79 19.09
CA HIS A 153 -11.32 -6.39 18.16
C HIS A 153 -11.08 -4.89 18.22
N GLN A 154 -9.83 -4.48 18.03
CA GLN A 154 -9.49 -3.07 17.97
C GLN A 154 -9.84 -2.49 16.60
N THR A 155 -10.24 -1.22 16.61
CA THR A 155 -10.35 -0.40 15.40
C THR A 155 -8.96 -0.24 14.79
N LEU A 156 -8.85 -0.44 13.48
CA LEU A 156 -7.61 -0.24 12.72
C LEU A 156 -7.62 1.16 12.11
N ASP A 157 -6.61 1.95 12.43
CA ASP A 157 -6.47 3.31 11.91
C ASP A 157 -5.05 3.56 11.40
N LEU A 158 -4.89 3.56 10.08
CA LEU A 158 -3.60 3.64 9.41
C LEU A 158 -3.51 4.90 8.55
N GLN A 159 -2.47 5.70 8.79
CA GLN A 159 -1.97 6.68 7.83
C GLN A 159 -1.00 5.97 6.89
N LEU A 160 -1.27 6.04 5.60
CA LEU A 160 -0.59 5.27 4.56
C LEU A 160 0.04 6.21 3.54
N LEU A 161 1.28 5.90 3.16
CA LEU A 161 2.07 6.64 2.18
C LEU A 161 2.32 5.75 0.95
N CYS A 162 1.81 6.10 -0.22
CA CYS A 162 2.04 5.33 -1.44
C CYS A 162 3.52 5.43 -1.88
N VAL A 163 4.12 4.27 -2.15
CA VAL A 163 5.55 4.16 -2.49
C VAL A 163 5.83 3.39 -3.77
N ALA A 164 4.97 2.46 -4.18
CA ALA A 164 5.13 1.66 -5.41
C ALA A 164 3.78 1.40 -6.07
N THR A 165 3.71 1.40 -7.40
CA THR A 165 2.51 1.00 -8.16
C THR A 165 2.92 0.23 -9.41
N TRP A 166 2.23 -0.86 -9.72
CA TRP A 166 2.41 -1.58 -10.98
C TRP A 166 1.10 -2.19 -11.47
N ILE A 167 1.05 -2.50 -12.77
CA ILE A 167 -0.13 -3.04 -13.43
C ILE A 167 0.23 -4.35 -14.11
N GLU A 168 -0.60 -5.38 -13.93
CA GLU A 168 -0.52 -6.65 -14.65
C GLU A 168 -1.86 -6.93 -15.34
N GLY A 169 -1.93 -6.68 -16.65
CA GLY A 169 -3.19 -6.79 -17.38
C GLY A 169 -4.23 -5.79 -16.87
N PHE A 170 -5.30 -6.29 -16.23
CA PHE A 170 -6.34 -5.45 -15.61
C PHE A 170 -6.19 -5.31 -14.10
N HIS A 171 -5.09 -5.78 -13.54
CA HIS A 171 -4.83 -5.78 -12.11
C HIS A 171 -3.92 -4.61 -11.78
N THR A 172 -4.36 -3.72 -10.90
CA THR A 172 -3.51 -2.65 -10.36
C THR A 172 -3.13 -3.03 -8.94
N TYR A 173 -1.83 -2.98 -8.68
CA TYR A 173 -1.25 -3.21 -7.38
C TYR A 173 -0.53 -1.94 -6.93
N PHE A 174 -0.58 -1.68 -5.63
CA PHE A 174 0.25 -0.63 -5.05
C PHE A 174 0.66 -0.99 -3.64
N VAL A 175 1.76 -0.40 -3.20
CA VAL A 175 2.31 -0.59 -1.86
C VAL A 175 2.32 0.74 -1.15
N THR A 176 1.97 0.68 0.12
CA THR A 176 2.08 1.82 1.02
C THR A 176 3.03 1.51 2.16
N ARG A 177 3.72 2.55 2.64
CA ARG A 177 4.41 2.55 3.93
C ARG A 177 3.44 3.02 5.01
N ILE A 178 3.42 2.31 6.13
CA ILE A 178 2.57 2.63 7.28
C ILE A 178 3.26 3.71 8.11
N LEU A 179 2.60 4.87 8.28
CA LEU A 179 3.11 6.00 9.07
C LEU A 179 2.62 5.98 10.53
N SER A 180 1.49 5.33 10.80
CA SER A 180 0.90 5.27 12.14
C SER A 180 1.77 4.47 13.10
N LYS A 181 2.23 5.12 14.19
CA LYS A 181 3.06 4.48 15.23
C LYS A 181 2.36 3.37 16.01
N GLN A 182 1.02 3.38 16.04
CA GLN A 182 0.20 2.43 16.81
C GLN A 182 0.27 0.98 16.29
N HIS A 183 0.83 0.74 15.10
CA HIS A 183 0.92 -0.59 14.50
C HIS A 183 2.36 -1.12 14.35
N HIS A 184 3.34 -0.49 14.98
CA HIS A 184 4.72 -1.01 15.02
C HIS A 184 4.86 -2.35 15.77
N HIS A 185 3.81 -2.84 16.45
CA HIS A 185 3.84 -4.12 17.16
C HIS A 185 3.87 -5.35 16.25
N ASN A 186 3.50 -5.23 14.97
CA ASN A 186 3.38 -6.36 14.03
C ASN A 186 4.58 -6.51 13.06
N ASP A 187 5.71 -5.84 13.31
CA ASP A 187 6.95 -5.85 12.49
C ASP A 187 6.82 -5.46 11.00
N ASN A 188 5.59 -5.22 10.51
CA ASN A 188 5.32 -4.90 9.12
C ASN A 188 5.24 -3.39 8.91
N GLN A 189 6.17 -2.86 8.12
CA GLN A 189 6.25 -1.43 7.80
C GLN A 189 5.45 -1.07 6.54
N TYR A 190 4.99 -2.07 5.79
CA TYR A 190 4.35 -1.89 4.49
C TYR A 190 3.04 -2.67 4.40
N ALA A 191 2.09 -2.12 3.65
CA ALA A 191 0.84 -2.77 3.29
C ALA A 191 0.70 -2.81 1.77
N CYS A 192 0.25 -3.94 1.23
CA CYS A 192 0.07 -4.12 -0.20
C CYS A 192 -1.41 -4.13 -0.55
N PHE A 193 -1.76 -3.47 -1.65
CA PHE A 193 -3.12 -3.29 -2.10
C PHE A 193 -3.28 -3.76 -3.53
N TYR A 194 -4.51 -4.18 -3.86
CA TYR A 194 -4.85 -4.70 -5.17
C TYR A 194 -6.31 -4.38 -5.52
N TYR A 195 -6.56 -3.97 -6.75
CA TYR A 195 -7.90 -3.85 -7.32
C TYR A 195 -7.87 -4.13 -8.84
N ILE A 196 -9.06 -4.30 -9.43
CA ILE A 196 -9.21 -4.60 -10.86
C ILE A 196 -9.68 -3.33 -11.59
N THR A 197 -8.95 -2.90 -12.61
CA THR A 197 -9.15 -1.67 -13.40
C THR A 197 -10.16 -1.82 -14.54
N LYS A 198 -10.92 -2.93 -14.60
CA LYS A 198 -11.87 -3.20 -15.71
C LYS A 198 -13.03 -2.21 -15.79
N GLU A 199 -13.22 -1.42 -14.73
CA GLU A 199 -14.17 -0.32 -14.71
C GLU A 199 -13.45 0.97 -15.16
N LYS A 200 -13.45 1.22 -16.48
CA LYS A 200 -13.12 2.55 -17.05
C LYS A 200 -14.01 3.67 -16.50
N ASP A 201 -15.07 3.28 -15.82
CA ASP A 201 -15.94 4.09 -14.99
C ASP A 201 -15.84 3.55 -13.56
N ILE A 202 -14.99 4.12 -12.70
CA ILE A 202 -15.11 4.00 -11.22
C ILE A 202 -16.44 4.66 -10.81
N SER A 203 -17.56 4.11 -11.27
CA SER A 203 -18.84 4.82 -11.33
C SER A 203 -19.74 4.52 -10.15
N SER A 204 -19.45 3.52 -9.30
CA SER A 204 -20.29 3.29 -8.10
C SER A 204 -19.51 2.71 -6.93
N SER A 205 -18.84 1.59 -7.15
CA SER A 205 -18.25 0.82 -6.07
C SER A 205 -17.24 -0.17 -6.62
N PHE A 206 -16.11 -0.33 -5.95
CA PHE A 206 -15.06 -1.26 -6.36
C PHE A 206 -14.59 -2.08 -5.16
N SER A 207 -13.91 -3.19 -5.43
CA SER A 207 -13.31 -4.01 -4.39
C SER A 207 -11.80 -3.76 -4.32
N LEU A 208 -11.34 -3.40 -3.13
CA LEU A 208 -9.94 -3.20 -2.78
C LEU A 208 -9.50 -4.30 -1.82
N SER A 209 -8.54 -5.13 -2.23
CA SER A 209 -7.89 -6.09 -1.35
C SER A 209 -6.67 -5.46 -0.68
N MET A 210 -6.43 -5.82 0.57
CA MET A 210 -5.25 -5.41 1.35
C MET A 210 -4.60 -6.62 2.02
N ALA A 211 -3.30 -6.78 1.82
CA ALA A 211 -2.44 -7.64 2.63
C ALA A 211 -1.66 -6.75 3.60
N THR A 212 -1.97 -6.85 4.89
CA THR A 212 -1.26 -6.13 5.98
C THR A 212 0.02 -6.83 6.40
N ASP A 213 0.27 -7.98 5.79
CA ASP A 213 1.42 -8.83 6.05
C ASP A 213 2.64 -8.40 5.19
N GLY A 214 2.53 -7.34 4.39
CA GLY A 214 3.64 -6.79 3.59
C GLY A 214 4.23 -7.74 2.54
N SER A 215 3.69 -8.95 2.35
CA SER A 215 4.25 -9.93 1.42
C SER A 215 3.96 -9.58 -0.04
N CYS A 216 2.88 -8.81 -0.29
CA CYS A 216 2.30 -8.54 -1.60
C CYS A 216 1.97 -9.81 -2.39
N ARG A 217 1.74 -10.94 -1.71
CA ARG A 217 1.34 -12.22 -2.30
C ARG A 217 -0.15 -12.45 -2.14
N ASP A 218 -0.72 -13.26 -3.02
CA ASP A 218 -2.07 -13.83 -2.91
C ASP A 218 -3.18 -12.81 -2.57
N LEU A 219 -3.03 -11.57 -3.04
CA LEU A 219 -3.98 -10.46 -2.81
C LEU A 219 -5.38 -10.72 -3.43
N ASN A 220 -5.49 -11.73 -4.28
CA ASN A 220 -6.75 -12.21 -4.86
C ASN A 220 -7.47 -13.24 -3.96
N SER A 221 -6.81 -13.79 -2.94
CA SER A 221 -7.36 -14.80 -2.04
C SER A 221 -8.13 -14.16 -0.89
N ARG A 222 -9.40 -14.53 -0.72
CA ARG A 222 -10.26 -14.02 0.36
C ARG A 222 -9.84 -14.49 1.76
N HIS A 223 -8.95 -15.47 1.84
CA HIS A 223 -8.42 -15.98 3.11
C HIS A 223 -7.11 -15.29 3.52
N MET A 224 -6.38 -14.74 2.55
CA MET A 224 -5.06 -14.15 2.76
C MET A 224 -5.07 -12.63 2.66
N ALA A 225 -6.16 -12.05 2.14
CA ALA A 225 -6.36 -10.61 2.02
C ALA A 225 -7.65 -10.15 2.70
N THR A 226 -7.58 -8.95 3.28
CA THR A 226 -8.77 -8.20 3.70
C THR A 226 -9.39 -7.53 2.49
N VAL A 227 -10.62 -7.89 2.13
CA VAL A 227 -11.32 -7.37 0.96
C VAL A 227 -12.36 -6.32 1.39
N MET A 228 -12.23 -5.12 0.86
CA MET A 228 -13.09 -3.97 1.14
C MET A 228 -13.89 -3.63 -0.11
N THR A 229 -15.21 -3.63 -0.01
CA THR A 229 -16.07 -3.04 -1.05
C THR A 229 -16.30 -1.59 -0.70
N LEU A 230 -15.82 -0.71 -1.57
CA LEU A 230 -15.78 0.73 -1.39
C LEU A 230 -16.80 1.41 -2.29
N SER A 231 -17.31 2.56 -1.88
CA SER A 231 -18.17 3.45 -2.67
C SER A 231 -17.69 4.88 -2.55
N SER A 232 -17.73 5.64 -3.65
CA SER A 232 -17.40 7.08 -3.60
C SER A 232 -18.41 7.83 -2.73
N ILE A 233 -17.90 8.69 -1.85
CA ILE A 233 -18.73 9.48 -0.93
C ILE A 233 -19.70 10.39 -1.67
N ASN A 234 -19.28 10.98 -2.79
CA ASN A 234 -20.13 11.88 -3.59
C ASN A 234 -21.44 11.21 -4.02
N ARG A 235 -21.42 9.90 -4.29
CA ARG A 235 -22.64 9.15 -4.65
C ARG A 235 -23.39 8.61 -3.43
N TYR A 236 -22.69 8.27 -2.35
CA TYR A 236 -23.33 7.86 -1.09
C TYR A 236 -24.19 8.98 -0.51
N MET A 237 -23.68 10.22 -0.46
CA MET A 237 -24.41 11.39 0.05
C MET A 237 -25.63 11.76 -0.81
N VAL A 238 -25.60 11.47 -2.12
CA VAL A 238 -26.79 11.61 -2.99
C VAL A 238 -27.92 10.65 -2.59
N ASN A 239 -27.57 9.48 -2.04
CA ASN A 239 -28.54 8.48 -1.63
C ASN A 239 -28.95 8.59 -0.14
N GLU A 240 -28.10 9.15 0.73
CA GLU A 240 -28.40 9.40 2.15
C GLU A 240 -28.49 10.91 2.45
N SER A 241 -29.68 11.47 2.23
CA SER A 241 -29.96 12.91 2.34
C SER A 241 -30.10 13.48 3.77
N ASN A 242 -29.75 12.72 4.82
CA ASN A 242 -30.10 13.06 6.21
C ASN A 242 -28.92 13.16 7.20
N ILE A 243 -27.67 13.16 6.74
CA ILE A 243 -26.53 13.41 7.64
C ILE A 243 -26.47 14.92 7.90
N SER A 244 -26.59 15.33 9.17
CA SER A 244 -26.42 16.72 9.62
C SER A 244 -25.25 16.76 10.57
N CYS A 245 -24.25 17.59 10.28
CA CYS A 245 -23.05 17.66 11.11
C CYS A 245 -23.06 18.88 12.01
N ILE A 246 -22.86 18.62 13.29
CA ILE A 246 -22.78 19.64 14.32
C ILE A 246 -21.30 19.97 14.47
N TYR A 247 -20.93 21.17 14.03
CA TYR A 247 -19.60 21.70 14.24
C TYR A 247 -19.52 22.34 15.64
N PRO A 248 -18.38 22.21 16.35
CA PRO A 248 -18.16 22.92 17.59
C PRO A 248 -18.34 24.44 17.43
N GLU A 249 -18.80 25.14 18.47
CA GLU A 249 -19.06 26.59 18.41
C GLU A 249 -17.80 27.39 18.06
N GLU A 250 -16.62 26.87 18.39
CA GLU A 250 -15.33 27.48 18.07
C GLU A 250 -15.06 27.61 16.58
N PHE A 251 -15.79 26.87 15.74
CA PHE A 251 -15.72 26.99 14.28
C PHE A 251 -16.62 28.09 13.73
N GLN A 252 -17.29 28.87 14.58
CA GLN A 252 -17.93 30.12 14.19
C GLN A 252 -16.95 31.30 14.38
N PRO A 253 -16.76 32.17 13.36
CA PRO A 253 -17.52 32.26 12.12
C PRO A 253 -17.19 31.14 11.13
N TYR A 254 -18.17 30.71 10.32
CA TYR A 254 -18.04 29.61 9.35
C TYR A 254 -17.08 29.89 8.17
N GLU A 255 -16.24 30.92 8.28
CA GLU A 255 -15.25 31.32 7.30
C GLU A 255 -13.95 31.65 8.03
N TRP A 256 -12.86 30.99 7.63
CA TRP A 256 -11.55 31.11 8.25
C TRP A 256 -10.48 31.36 7.20
N TYR A 257 -9.39 31.99 7.64
CA TYR A 257 -8.21 32.23 6.81
C TYR A 257 -6.97 31.70 7.52
N SER A 258 -6.04 31.13 6.76
CA SER A 258 -4.72 30.81 7.29
C SER A 258 -3.99 32.09 7.73
N LEU A 259 -3.05 31.97 8.66
CA LEU A 259 -2.29 33.10 9.20
C LEU A 259 -1.56 33.91 8.11
N ASN A 260 -1.08 33.22 7.08
CA ASN A 260 -0.42 33.82 5.91
C ASN A 260 -1.40 34.22 4.80
N ARG A 261 -2.72 34.07 5.00
CA ARG A 261 -3.80 34.39 4.04
C ARG A 261 -3.67 33.71 2.67
N THR A 262 -3.08 32.53 2.61
CA THR A 262 -3.00 31.75 1.36
C THR A 262 -4.16 30.76 1.21
N ILE A 263 -4.77 30.35 2.33
CA ILE A 263 -5.87 29.37 2.36
C ILE A 263 -7.09 30.00 3.01
N GLN A 264 -8.24 29.83 2.37
CA GLN A 264 -9.57 30.17 2.90
C GLN A 264 -10.32 28.87 3.17
N MET A 265 -10.99 28.78 4.33
CA MET A 265 -11.82 27.65 4.72
C MET A 265 -13.26 28.11 4.91
N PHE A 266 -14.20 27.44 4.25
CA PHE A 266 -15.63 27.63 4.44
C PHE A 266 -16.25 26.40 5.07
N ILE A 267 -17.11 26.62 6.07
CA ILE A 267 -17.83 25.57 6.76
C ILE A 267 -19.31 25.71 6.37
N ARG A 268 -19.84 24.69 5.70
CA ARG A 268 -21.26 24.54 5.38
C ARG A 268 -21.84 23.42 6.23
N ASN A 269 -23.16 23.33 6.33
CA ASN A 269 -23.86 22.39 7.22
C ASN A 269 -23.31 20.94 7.21
N ASN A 270 -22.84 20.45 6.05
CA ASN A 270 -22.31 19.08 5.91
C ASN A 270 -20.89 19.00 5.34
N ASP A 271 -20.31 20.12 4.92
CA ASP A 271 -19.08 20.13 4.15
C ASP A 271 -18.13 21.24 4.60
N ILE A 272 -16.83 20.97 4.54
CA ILE A 272 -15.78 21.97 4.69
C ILE A 272 -15.08 22.14 3.34
N GLU A 273 -15.01 23.35 2.82
CA GLU A 273 -14.29 23.69 1.59
C GLU A 273 -13.00 24.44 1.95
N LEU A 274 -11.85 23.99 1.44
CA LEU A 274 -10.56 24.65 1.53
C LEU A 274 -10.14 25.13 0.15
N ASN A 275 -9.96 26.45 0.00
CA ASN A 275 -9.59 27.08 -1.26
C ASN A 275 -8.24 27.78 -1.14
N HIS A 276 -7.36 27.57 -2.12
CA HIS A 276 -6.11 28.33 -2.20
C HIS A 276 -6.33 29.66 -2.93
N ILE A 277 -6.21 30.78 -2.21
CA ILE A 277 -6.59 32.12 -2.70
C ILE A 277 -5.79 32.54 -3.93
N GLU A 278 -4.50 32.17 -3.99
CA GLU A 278 -3.61 32.57 -5.08
C GLU A 278 -3.63 31.62 -6.29
N GLN A 279 -4.11 30.39 -6.12
CA GLN A 279 -3.95 29.36 -7.16
C GLN A 279 -5.23 29.02 -7.92
N ASN A 280 -6.43 29.46 -7.49
CA ASN A 280 -7.74 29.30 -8.16
C ASN A 280 -8.11 27.87 -8.66
N GLU A 281 -7.25 26.87 -8.49
CA GLU A 281 -7.36 25.51 -9.03
C GLU A 281 -7.37 24.44 -7.93
N TYR A 282 -6.79 24.72 -6.75
CA TYR A 282 -6.75 23.77 -5.63
C TYR A 282 -7.84 24.07 -4.61
N ASN A 283 -9.04 23.56 -4.89
CA ASN A 283 -10.16 23.53 -3.96
C ASN A 283 -10.32 22.10 -3.44
N LYS A 284 -10.15 21.88 -2.13
CA LYS A 284 -10.45 20.61 -1.47
C LYS A 284 -11.78 20.69 -0.74
N ARG A 285 -12.62 19.67 -0.89
CA ARG A 285 -13.90 19.57 -0.19
C ARG A 285 -13.92 18.34 0.69
N PHE A 286 -14.18 18.54 1.97
CA PHE A 286 -14.30 17.50 2.97
C PHE A 286 -15.77 17.31 3.27
N HIS A 287 -16.22 16.06 3.17
CA HIS A 287 -17.59 15.68 3.46
C HIS A 287 -17.69 15.09 4.86
N CYS A 288 -18.73 15.47 5.58
CA CYS A 288 -19.01 14.86 6.86
C CYS A 288 -19.59 13.45 6.69
N LEU A 289 -18.99 12.46 7.35
CA LEU A 289 -19.36 11.04 7.19
C LEU A 289 -20.21 10.52 8.35
N GLN A 290 -20.21 11.19 9.49
CA GLN A 290 -20.96 10.80 10.69
C GLN A 290 -21.11 11.99 11.64
N SER A 291 -22.30 12.12 12.26
CA SER A 291 -22.48 13.00 13.42
C SER A 291 -21.96 12.29 14.67
N ILE A 292 -21.05 12.93 15.40
CA ILE A 292 -20.71 12.49 16.75
C ILE A 292 -21.81 13.05 17.65
N ASN A 293 -22.71 12.21 18.13
CA ASN A 293 -23.59 12.60 19.24
C ASN A 293 -22.68 12.73 20.48
N SER A 294 -22.34 13.95 20.86
CA SER A 294 -21.79 14.22 22.18
C SER A 294 -22.86 13.80 23.20
N SER A 295 -22.51 12.80 24.02
CA SER A 295 -23.26 12.47 25.23
C SER A 295 -22.78 13.34 26.39
#